data_AF-A0A8R1ID42-F1
#
_entry.id   AF-A0A8R1ID42-F1
#
_cell.length_a   1.000
_cell.length_b   1.000
_cell.length_c   1.000
_cell.angle_alpha   90.00
_cell.angle_beta   90.00
_cell.angle_gamma   90.00
#
_symmetry.space_group_name_H-M   'P 1'
#
loop_
_entity.id
_entity.type
_entity.pdbx_description
1 polymer ?
#
loop_
_entity_poly.entity_id
_entity_poly.type
_entity_poly.pdbx_seq_one_letter_code
_entity_poly.pdbx_strand_id
1 'polypeptide(L)'
;MSLIQLQQHLEQRKQELKEKIVEDESLLEDIQEERNELQDLLKNSSGATRQALENVLVNIGCDYRVWFQELNGNQARTLLRIENIDKIVAVFPKSNELCIMANVMKDLAFIMSQADNSTKTDEEIDKIQAVLGPYS
;
A
#
# COMPACT_ATOMS: atom_id res chain seq x y z
N MET A 1 20.86 -24.06 -41.67
CA MET A 1 20.14 -22.78 -41.86
C MET A 1 20.91 -21.97 -42.88
N SER A 2 20.31 -21.58 -44.00
CA SER A 2 21.01 -20.79 -45.02
C SER A 2 21.15 -19.33 -44.58
N LEU A 3 22.14 -18.61 -45.14
CA LEU A 3 22.41 -17.21 -44.82
C LEU A 3 21.19 -16.31 -45.12
N ILE A 4 20.40 -16.68 -46.13
CA ILE A 4 19.15 -16.01 -46.52
C ILE A 4 18.06 -16.25 -45.47
N GLN A 5 17.93 -17.48 -44.95
CA GLN A 5 16.97 -17.80 -43.89
C GLN A 5 17.31 -17.05 -42.59
N LEU A 6 18.60 -16.91 -42.27
CA LEU A 6 19.04 -16.14 -41.11
C LEU A 6 18.74 -14.63 -41.26
N GLN A 7 18.97 -14.05 -42.45
CA GLN A 7 18.62 -12.66 -42.73
C GLN A 7 17.11 -12.41 -42.63
N GLN A 8 16.28 -13.30 -43.17
CA GLN A 8 14.82 -13.19 -43.05
C GLN A 8 14.37 -13.25 -41.59
N HIS A 9 14.92 -14.19 -40.81
CA HIS A 9 14.60 -14.31 -39.39
C HIS A 9 15.02 -13.08 -38.58
N LEU A 10 16.19 -12.47 -38.88
CA LEU A 10 16.64 -11.26 -38.21
C LEU A 10 15.75 -10.05 -38.53
N GLU A 11 15.33 -9.87 -39.79
CA GLU A 11 14.42 -8.78 -40.15
C GLU A 11 13.03 -8.98 -39.52
N GLN A 12 12.55 -10.22 -39.45
CA GLN A 12 11.28 -10.53 -38.78
C GLN A 12 11.34 -10.20 -37.28
N ARG A 13 12.43 -10.59 -36.59
CA ARG A 13 12.63 -10.26 -35.17
C ARG A 13 12.78 -8.76 -34.91
N LYS A 14 13.43 -8.05 -35.83
CA LYS A 14 13.58 -6.59 -35.77
C LYS A 14 12.23 -5.89 -35.93
N GLN A 15 11.36 -6.42 -36.79
CA GLN A 15 10.00 -5.90 -36.95
C GLN A 15 9.15 -6.16 -35.70
N GLU A 16 9.18 -7.39 -35.15
CA GLU A 16 8.51 -7.73 -33.89
C GLU A 16 8.95 -6.81 -32.73
N LEU A 17 10.25 -6.53 -32.62
CA LEU A 17 10.80 -5.64 -31.60
C LEU A 17 10.31 -4.19 -31.76
N LYS A 18 10.19 -3.71 -33.00
CA LYS A 18 9.66 -2.36 -33.25
C LYS A 18 8.19 -2.26 -32.87
N GLU A 19 7.40 -3.26 -33.22
CA GLU A 19 5.98 -3.30 -32.87
C GLU A 19 5.79 -3.31 -31.35
N LYS A 20 6.58 -4.12 -30.63
CA LYS A 20 6.58 -4.11 -29.16
C LYS A 20 6.97 -2.78 -28.54
N ILE A 21 7.97 -2.09 -29.09
CA ILE A 21 8.36 -0.77 -28.58
C ILE A 21 7.21 0.23 -28.73
N VAL A 22 6.49 0.20 -29.85
CA VAL A 22 5.34 1.08 -30.08
C VAL A 22 4.18 0.74 -29.13
N GLU A 23 3.91 -0.54 -28.91
CA GLU A 23 2.90 -0.97 -27.93
C GLU A 23 3.28 -0.54 -26.51
N ASP A 24 4.53 -0.74 -26.12
CA ASP A 24 5.05 -0.35 -24.80
C ASP A 24 5.01 1.17 -24.63
N GLU A 25 5.35 1.95 -25.66
CA GLU A 25 5.26 3.42 -25.65
C GLU A 25 3.81 3.89 -25.43
N SER A 26 2.85 3.31 -26.16
CA SER A 26 1.43 3.62 -25.99
C SER A 26 0.94 3.30 -24.57
N LEU A 27 1.29 2.13 -24.05
CA LEU A 27 0.93 1.73 -22.69
C LEU A 27 1.52 2.69 -21.65
N LEU A 28 2.76 3.15 -21.87
CA LEU A 28 3.43 4.06 -20.96
C LEU A 28 2.79 5.45 -20.98
N GLU A 29 2.28 5.88 -22.14
CA GLU A 29 1.51 7.12 -22.29
C GLU A 29 0.19 7.06 -21.52
N ASP A 30 -0.56 5.97 -21.65
CA ASP A 30 -1.82 5.73 -20.92
C ASP A 30 -1.59 5.75 -19.39
N ILE A 31 -0.55 5.04 -18.91
CA ILE A 31 -0.19 5.00 -17.48
C ILE A 31 0.22 6.39 -16.98
N GLN A 32 0.94 7.17 -17.81
CA GLN A 32 1.37 8.52 -17.48
C GLN A 32 0.17 9.45 -17.32
N GLU A 33 -0.84 9.32 -18.18
CA GLU A 33 -2.08 10.10 -18.15
C GLU A 33 -2.91 9.75 -16.91
N GLU A 34 -3.15 8.46 -16.65
CA GLU A 34 -3.88 8.00 -15.45
C GLU A 34 -3.19 8.48 -14.17
N ARG A 35 -1.86 8.39 -14.12
CA ARG A 35 -1.07 8.90 -12.98
C ARG A 35 -1.24 10.40 -12.80
N ASN A 36 -1.29 11.18 -13.87
CA ASN A 36 -1.48 12.62 -13.79
C ASN A 36 -2.89 12.98 -13.30
N GLU A 37 -3.93 12.31 -13.81
CA GLU A 37 -5.31 12.50 -13.35
C GLU A 37 -5.45 12.20 -11.86
N LEU A 38 -4.88 11.09 -11.41
CA LEU A 38 -4.86 10.70 -10.01
C LEU A 38 -4.07 11.69 -9.16
N GLN A 39 -2.92 12.15 -9.66
CA GLN A 39 -2.10 13.16 -8.99
C GLN A 39 -2.82 14.50 -8.90
N ASP A 40 -3.63 14.87 -9.89
CA ASP A 40 -4.45 16.08 -9.89
C ASP A 40 -5.68 15.93 -8.96
N LEU A 41 -6.29 14.75 -8.88
CA LEU A 41 -7.33 14.43 -7.89
C LEU A 41 -6.77 14.56 -6.45
N LEU A 42 -5.53 14.10 -6.27
CA LEU A 42 -4.74 14.24 -5.04
C LEU A 42 -4.37 15.71 -4.73
N LYS A 43 -3.92 16.48 -5.72
CA LYS A 43 -3.57 17.91 -5.53
C LYS A 43 -4.80 18.77 -5.28
N ASN A 44 -5.92 18.49 -5.95
CA ASN A 44 -7.16 19.23 -5.81
C ASN A 44 -7.89 18.94 -4.48
N SER A 45 -7.57 17.83 -3.80
CA SER A 45 -7.92 17.61 -2.40
C SER A 45 -6.96 18.35 -1.47
N SER A 46 -7.00 19.68 -1.58
CA SER A 46 -6.12 20.65 -0.92
C SER A 46 -6.48 20.89 0.55
N GLY A 47 -6.13 19.94 1.42
CA GLY A 47 -6.22 20.11 2.88
C GLY A 47 -4.85 19.98 3.54
N ALA A 48 -4.51 20.89 4.46
CA ALA A 48 -3.28 20.80 5.27
C ALA A 48 -3.17 19.43 6.00
N THR A 49 -4.30 18.88 6.41
CA THR A 49 -4.42 17.53 7.01
C THR A 49 -4.03 16.43 6.03
N ARG A 50 -4.37 16.55 4.74
CA ARG A 50 -4.00 15.56 3.71
C ARG A 50 -2.49 15.54 3.50
N GLN A 51 -1.88 16.71 3.35
CA GLN A 51 -0.43 16.83 3.17
C GLN A 51 0.32 16.29 4.40
N ALA A 52 -0.18 16.57 5.61
CA ALA A 52 0.38 16.02 6.83
C ALA A 52 0.25 14.48 6.89
N LEU A 53 -0.88 13.92 6.46
CA LEU A 53 -1.10 12.48 6.39
C LEU A 53 -0.14 11.82 5.39
N GLU A 54 -0.02 12.37 4.19
CA GLU A 54 0.89 11.87 3.15
C GLU A 54 2.34 11.89 3.61
N ASN A 55 2.78 12.97 4.26
CA ASN A 55 4.12 13.05 4.82
C ASN A 55 4.36 11.98 5.90
N VAL A 56 3.39 11.74 6.79
CA VAL A 56 3.50 10.66 7.78
C VAL A 56 3.58 9.29 7.11
N LEU A 57 2.74 9.03 6.10
CA LEU A 57 2.71 7.77 5.37
C LEU A 57 4.00 7.49 4.59
N VAL A 58 4.57 8.50 3.93
CA VAL A 58 5.90 8.40 3.27
C VAL A 58 6.98 8.10 4.30
N ASN A 59 6.98 8.81 5.44
CA ASN A 59 7.99 8.63 6.49
C ASN A 59 7.98 7.24 7.13
N ILE A 60 6.82 6.58 7.21
CA ILE A 60 6.72 5.20 7.73
C ILE A 60 6.99 4.14 6.65
N GLY A 61 7.23 4.53 5.39
CA GLY A 61 7.45 3.60 4.28
C GLY A 61 6.17 3.03 3.67
N CYS A 62 5.02 3.68 3.90
CA CYS A 62 3.71 3.35 3.33
C CYS A 62 3.26 4.48 2.38
N ASP A 63 4.14 4.91 1.48
CA ASP A 63 3.92 5.99 0.50
C ASP A 63 2.60 5.82 -0.28
N TYR A 64 1.90 6.92 -0.58
CA TYR A 64 0.67 6.94 -1.36
C TYR A 64 0.78 6.29 -2.75
N ARG A 65 1.97 6.17 -3.34
CA ARG A 65 2.20 5.37 -4.57
C ARG A 65 1.83 3.90 -4.39
N VAL A 66 1.74 3.44 -3.14
CA VAL A 66 1.27 2.11 -2.74
C VAL A 66 -0.25 2.01 -2.78
N TRP A 67 -1.02 3.10 -2.76
CA TRP A 67 -2.50 3.02 -2.80
C TRP A 67 -3.02 2.40 -4.10
N PHE A 68 -2.21 2.38 -5.15
CA PHE A 68 -2.49 1.70 -6.42
C PHE A 68 -2.20 0.20 -6.39
N GLN A 69 -1.64 -0.32 -5.30
CA GLN A 69 -1.40 -1.74 -5.08
C GLN A 69 -2.15 -2.21 -3.84
N GLU A 70 -2.58 -3.48 -3.84
CA GLU A 70 -3.12 -4.07 -2.61
C GLU A 70 -2.07 -3.97 -1.49
N LEU A 71 -2.54 -3.51 -0.32
CA LEU A 71 -1.70 -3.30 0.85
C LEU A 71 -1.08 -4.65 1.27
N ASN A 72 0.23 -4.82 1.06
CA ASN A 72 0.87 -6.11 1.30
C ASN A 72 1.07 -6.36 2.81
N GLY A 73 1.30 -7.61 3.21
CA GLY A 73 1.43 -7.99 4.62
C GLY A 73 2.55 -7.26 5.38
N ASN A 74 3.63 -6.84 4.71
CA ASN A 74 4.69 -6.05 5.34
C ASN A 74 4.28 -4.60 5.58
N GLN A 75 3.53 -4.01 4.65
CA GLN A 75 2.97 -2.68 4.78
C GLN A 75 1.88 -2.66 5.87
N ALA A 76 1.00 -3.66 5.90
CA ALA A 76 0.01 -3.80 6.97
C ALA A 76 0.67 -3.89 8.35
N ARG A 77 1.74 -4.70 8.46
CA ARG A 77 2.53 -4.82 9.70
C ARG A 77 3.21 -3.52 10.10
N THR A 78 3.67 -2.74 9.12
CA THR A 78 4.33 -1.45 9.36
C THR A 78 3.31 -0.40 9.81
N LEU A 79 2.15 -0.34 9.17
CA LEU A 79 1.07 0.58 9.50
C LEU A 79 0.48 0.31 10.89
N LEU A 80 0.30 -0.97 11.23
CA LEU A 80 -0.23 -1.39 12.53
C LEU A 80 0.80 -1.37 13.68
N ARG A 81 2.00 -0.81 13.51
CA ARG A 81 2.87 -0.58 14.67
C ARG A 81 2.27 0.54 15.52
N ILE A 82 2.24 0.36 16.84
CA ILE A 82 1.70 1.35 17.79
C ILE A 82 2.28 2.75 17.55
N GLU A 83 3.60 2.83 17.37
CA GLU A 83 4.32 4.07 17.07
C GLU A 83 3.86 4.78 15.78
N ASN A 84 3.38 4.01 14.78
CA ASN A 84 2.93 4.55 13.50
C ASN A 84 1.43 4.89 13.55
N ILE A 85 0.64 4.13 14.29
CA ILE A 85 -0.77 4.46 14.60
C ILE A 85 -0.82 5.83 15.29
N ASP A 86 0.01 6.05 16.31
CA ASP A 86 0.02 7.33 17.04
C ASP A 86 0.42 8.51 16.14
N LYS A 87 1.37 8.31 15.20
CA LYS A 87 1.75 9.33 14.21
C LYS A 87 0.60 9.66 13.25
N ILE A 88 -0.14 8.65 12.79
CA ILE A 88 -1.29 8.84 11.87
C ILE A 88 -2.43 9.56 12.60
N VAL A 89 -2.77 9.12 13.81
CA VAL A 89 -3.83 9.72 14.63
C VAL A 89 -3.52 11.19 14.94
N ALA A 90 -2.26 11.54 15.18
CA ALA A 90 -1.83 12.91 15.47
C ALA A 90 -2.07 13.91 14.32
N VAL A 91 -2.28 13.43 13.09
CA VAL A 91 -2.57 14.29 11.93
C VAL A 91 -3.99 14.86 11.99
N PHE A 92 -4.92 14.12 12.60
CA PHE A 92 -6.33 14.48 12.62
C PHE A 92 -6.68 15.31 13.87
N PRO A 93 -7.66 16.22 13.77
CA PRO A 93 -8.17 16.92 14.94
C PRO A 93 -8.77 15.92 15.94
N LYS A 94 -8.55 16.14 17.24
CA LYS A 94 -9.05 15.25 18.29
C LYS A 94 -10.57 15.15 18.22
N SER A 95 -11.08 13.93 18.14
CA SER A 95 -12.50 13.61 18.24
C SER A 95 -12.69 12.29 18.98
N ASN A 96 -13.90 12.04 19.50
CA ASN A 96 -14.20 10.78 20.17
C ASN A 96 -14.11 9.60 19.19
N GLU A 97 -14.54 9.81 17.95
CA GLU A 97 -14.46 8.83 16.86
C GLU A 97 -13.02 8.48 16.53
N LEU A 98 -12.13 9.49 16.52
CA LEU A 98 -10.71 9.29 16.30
C LEU A 98 -10.07 8.48 17.44
N CYS A 99 -10.47 8.73 18.69
CA CYS A 99 -10.01 7.93 19.83
C CYS A 99 -10.47 6.47 19.73
N ILE A 100 -11.73 6.24 19.31
CA ILE A 100 -12.26 4.88 19.09
C ILE A 100 -11.48 4.20 17.96
N MET A 101 -11.27 4.89 16.84
CA MET A 101 -10.49 4.35 15.71
C MET A 101 -9.06 4.02 16.13
N ALA A 102 -8.41 4.89 16.91
CA ALA A 102 -7.07 4.65 17.44
C ALA A 102 -7.02 3.40 18.33
N ASN A 103 -8.03 3.19 19.18
CA ASN A 103 -8.12 1.99 20.01
C ASN A 103 -8.30 0.73 19.16
N VAL A 104 -9.22 0.74 18.18
CA VAL A 104 -9.41 -0.38 17.25
C VAL A 104 -8.12 -0.71 16.51
N MET A 105 -7.39 0.29 16.02
CA MET A 105 -6.10 0.06 15.36
C MET A 105 -5.06 -0.56 16.31
N LYS A 106 -5.05 -0.18 17.59
CA LYS A 106 -4.16 -0.75 18.62
C LYS A 106 -4.58 -2.18 18.99
N ASP A 107 -5.86 -2.47 19.01
CA ASP A 107 -6.40 -3.82 19.21
C ASP A 107 -5.97 -4.74 18.05
N LEU A 108 -6.08 -4.26 16.81
CA LEU A 108 -5.58 -4.96 15.62
C LEU A 108 -4.07 -5.17 15.64
N ALA A 109 -3.31 -4.17 16.09
CA ALA A 109 -1.86 -4.27 16.28
C ALA A 109 -1.50 -5.37 17.28
N PHE A 110 -2.24 -5.46 18.38
CA PHE A 110 -2.06 -6.51 19.37
C PHE A 110 -2.38 -7.88 18.79
N ILE A 111 -3.53 -8.07 18.14
CA ILE A 111 -3.91 -9.34 17.52
C ILE A 111 -2.85 -9.79 16.50
N MET A 112 -2.39 -8.88 15.66
CA MET A 112 -1.32 -9.16 14.69
C MET A 112 -0.02 -9.60 15.37
N SER A 113 0.33 -9.03 16.52
CA SER A 113 1.52 -9.44 17.28
C SER A 113 1.42 -10.86 17.85
N GLN A 114 0.19 -11.35 18.08
CA GLN A 114 -0.07 -12.69 18.60
C GLN A 114 -0.24 -13.74 17.49
N ALA A 115 -0.38 -13.31 16.24
CA ALA A 115 -0.54 -14.18 15.07
C ALA A 115 0.81 -14.78 14.61
N ASP A 116 1.41 -15.59 15.47
CA ASP A 116 2.59 -16.40 15.18
C ASP A 116 2.25 -17.91 15.19
N ASN A 117 3.25 -18.74 14.89
CA ASN A 117 3.09 -20.20 14.89
C ASN A 117 3.31 -20.82 16.28
N SER A 118 3.39 -20.03 17.35
CA SER A 118 3.62 -20.55 18.68
C SER A 118 2.32 -21.10 19.27
N THR A 119 2.43 -22.18 20.06
CA THR A 119 1.32 -22.59 20.91
C THR A 119 1.11 -21.52 21.97
N LYS A 120 -0.11 -20.98 22.06
CA LYS A 120 -0.48 -19.99 23.07
C LYS A 120 -0.96 -20.69 24.35
N THR A 121 -0.62 -20.11 25.49
CA THR A 121 -1.14 -20.57 26.80
C THR A 121 -2.59 -20.14 27.00
N ASP A 122 -3.30 -20.76 27.93
CA ASP A 122 -4.66 -20.34 28.30
C ASP A 122 -4.70 -18.86 28.72
N GLU A 123 -3.68 -18.38 29.45
CA GLU A 123 -3.56 -16.96 29.81
C GLU A 123 -3.37 -16.03 28.62
N GLU A 124 -2.67 -16.47 27.56
CA GLU A 124 -2.50 -15.70 26.32
C GLU A 124 -3.79 -15.69 25.50
N ILE A 125 -4.52 -16.81 25.48
CA ILE A 125 -5.83 -16.92 24.84
C ILE A 125 -6.85 -16.02 25.54
N ASP A 126 -6.88 -15.99 26.86
CA ASP A 126 -7.74 -15.10 27.65
C ASP A 126 -7.47 -13.63 27.34
N LYS A 127 -6.19 -13.25 27.21
CA LYS A 127 -5.80 -11.88 26.82
C LYS A 127 -6.27 -11.53 25.41
N ILE A 128 -6.15 -12.45 24.45
CA ILE A 128 -6.65 -12.26 23.08
C ILE A 128 -8.17 -12.09 23.09
N GLN A 129 -8.88 -12.92 23.85
CA GLN A 129 -10.34 -12.85 23.98
C GLN A 129 -10.80 -11.54 24.63
N ALA A 130 -10.08 -11.06 25.65
CA ALA A 130 -10.38 -9.80 26.31
C ALA A 130 -10.28 -8.58 25.37
N VAL A 131 -9.39 -8.61 24.38
CA VAL A 131 -9.25 -7.55 23.36
C VAL A 131 -10.37 -7.61 22.32
N LEU A 132 -10.96 -8.79 22.07
CA LEU A 132 -12.07 -8.98 21.13
C LEU A 132 -13.45 -8.71 21.75
N GLY A 133 -13.60 -8.89 23.07
CA GLY A 133 -14.85 -8.71 23.82
C GLY A 133 -15.44 -7.30 24.01
N PRO A 134 -14.74 -6.16 23.81
CA PRO A 134 -15.35 -4.84 24.01
C PRO A 134 -16.36 -4.44 22.93
N TYR A 135 -16.43 -5.18 21.82
CA TYR A 135 -17.24 -4.84 20.63
C TYR A 135 -18.33 -5.88 20.32
N SER A 136 -18.54 -6.87 21.21
CA SER A 136 -19.58 -7.92 21.11
C SER A 136 -20.83 -7.58 21.89
#